data_AF-A0ABD2T796-F1
#
_entry.id   AF-A0ABD2T796-F1
#
_cell.length_a   1.000
_cell.length_b   1.000
_cell.length_c   1.000
_cell.angle_alpha   90.00
_cell.angle_beta   90.00
_cell.angle_gamma   90.00
#
_symmetry.space_group_name_H-M   'P 1'
#
loop_
_entity.id
_entity.type
_entity.pdbx_description
1 polymer ?
#
loop_
_entity_poly.entity_id
_entity_poly.type
_entity_poly.pdbx_seq_one_letter_code
_entity_poly.pdbx_strand_id
1 'polypeptide(L)'
;IVTFPSGGDVIYGVAHQHTGGTGMTLHGEDGRVICSSLPIYGEGKEPGNEAGYIVGMSSCYPRPGSIKISEGETVTLLSNYSNAQRHTGVMGLFYLLVAEPSPKPNSILHSTDETDEIVILQNAIGALAALFGIALLVGAAVIYQRR
;
A
#
# COMPACT_ATOMS: atom_id res chain seq x y z
N ILE A 1 -4.55 -5.30 -25.92
CA ILE A 1 -3.12 -4.99 -25.67
C ILE A 1 -3.04 -3.49 -25.43
N VAL A 2 -2.33 -3.07 -24.38
CA VAL A 2 -2.19 -1.65 -23.99
C VAL A 2 -0.75 -1.42 -23.55
N THR A 3 -0.12 -0.35 -24.03
CA THR A 3 1.21 0.06 -23.59
C THR A 3 1.08 1.14 -22.53
N PHE A 4 1.72 0.95 -21.38
CA PHE A 4 1.64 1.91 -20.28
C PHE A 4 2.65 3.04 -20.48
N PRO A 5 2.21 4.31 -20.47
CA PRO A 5 3.11 5.46 -20.70
C PRO A 5 4.04 5.73 -19.52
N SER A 6 3.73 5.20 -18.34
CA SER A 6 4.55 5.28 -17.13
C SER A 6 4.45 3.97 -16.35
N GLY A 7 5.50 3.68 -15.58
CA GLY A 7 5.55 2.51 -14.71
C GLY A 7 5.00 2.79 -13.31
N GLY A 8 4.82 1.73 -12.53
CA GLY A 8 4.41 1.84 -11.13
C GLY A 8 4.06 0.52 -10.48
N ASP A 9 3.65 0.61 -9.22
CA ASP A 9 3.16 -0.49 -8.41
C ASP A 9 1.67 -0.70 -8.64
N VAL A 10 1.28 -1.91 -9.02
CA VAL A 10 -0.15 -2.25 -9.09
C VAL A 10 -0.66 -2.32 -7.65
N ILE A 11 -1.74 -1.61 -7.36
CA ILE A 11 -2.34 -1.57 -6.01
C ILE A 11 -3.77 -2.12 -5.99
N TYR A 12 -4.44 -2.14 -7.14
CA TYR A 12 -5.78 -2.69 -7.27
C TYR A 12 -6.04 -3.12 -8.71
N GLY A 13 -6.80 -4.19 -8.88
CA GLY A 13 -7.31 -4.63 -10.17
C GLY A 13 -8.65 -5.32 -10.03
N VAL A 14 -9.58 -5.06 -10.94
CA VAL A 14 -10.85 -5.78 -11.03
C VAL A 14 -11.35 -5.76 -12.47
N ALA A 15 -11.91 -6.88 -12.93
CA ALA A 15 -12.55 -6.94 -14.22
C ALA A 15 -14.04 -6.60 -14.12
N HIS A 16 -14.65 -6.36 -15.28
CA HIS A 16 -16.08 -6.29 -15.46
C HIS A 16 -16.44 -7.07 -16.73
N GLN A 17 -17.23 -8.12 -16.56
CA GLN A 17 -17.76 -8.96 -17.63
C GLN A 17 -19.28 -9.03 -17.54
N HIS A 18 -19.92 -9.28 -18.68
CA HIS A 18 -21.34 -9.59 -18.73
C HIS A 18 -21.55 -11.12 -18.73
N THR A 19 -22.81 -11.56 -18.61
CA THR A 19 -23.20 -12.96 -18.58
C THR A 19 -22.53 -13.79 -19.68
N GLY A 20 -21.97 -14.94 -19.29
CA GLY A 20 -21.15 -15.79 -20.15
C GLY A 20 -19.65 -15.62 -19.91
N GLY A 21 -19.24 -14.56 -19.22
CA GLY A 21 -17.86 -14.35 -18.79
C GLY A 21 -17.39 -15.50 -17.88
N THR A 22 -16.15 -15.95 -18.09
CA THR A 22 -15.52 -17.03 -17.31
C THR A 22 -14.26 -16.55 -16.58
N GLY A 23 -13.96 -15.25 -16.68
CA GLY A 23 -12.81 -14.62 -16.07
C GLY A 23 -12.04 -13.75 -17.06
N MET A 24 -11.29 -12.81 -16.50
CA MET A 24 -10.32 -12.01 -17.22
C MET A 24 -8.97 -12.07 -16.51
N THR A 25 -7.91 -12.10 -17.29
CA THR A 25 -6.55 -12.00 -16.74
C THR A 25 -5.76 -10.93 -17.48
N LEU A 26 -5.13 -10.05 -16.71
CA LEU A 26 -4.15 -9.08 -17.21
C LEU A 26 -2.75 -9.68 -17.09
N HIS A 27 -2.02 -9.72 -18.20
CA HIS A 27 -0.67 -10.23 -18.28
C HIS A 27 0.34 -9.12 -18.60
N GLY A 28 1.52 -9.21 -17.99
CA GLY A 28 2.68 -8.44 -18.39
C GLY A 28 3.23 -8.92 -19.74
N GLU A 29 4.17 -8.14 -20.30
CA GLU A 29 4.78 -8.43 -21.60
C GLU A 29 5.55 -9.76 -21.59
N ASP A 30 6.13 -10.11 -20.44
CA ASP A 30 6.82 -11.36 -20.16
C ASP A 30 5.88 -12.55 -19.90
N GLY A 31 4.57 -12.34 -20.04
CA GLY A 31 3.53 -13.35 -19.82
C GLY A 31 3.13 -13.56 -18.36
N ARG A 32 3.79 -12.90 -17.40
CA ARG A 32 3.43 -13.03 -15.98
C ARG A 32 2.00 -12.55 -15.73
N VAL A 33 1.32 -13.16 -14.77
CA VAL A 33 -0.01 -12.70 -14.36
C VAL A 33 0.13 -11.46 -13.48
N ILE A 34 -0.48 -10.36 -13.90
CA ILE A 34 -0.61 -9.13 -13.10
C ILE A 34 -1.83 -9.22 -12.18
N CYS A 35 -2.98 -9.62 -12.74
CA CYS A 35 -4.20 -9.83 -11.97
C CYS A 35 -5.17 -10.73 -12.72
N SER A 36 -5.71 -11.74 -12.05
CA SER A 36 -6.82 -12.57 -12.52
C SER A 36 -8.08 -12.21 -11.73
N SER A 37 -9.15 -11.87 -12.45
CA SER A 37 -10.44 -11.50 -11.89
C SER A 37 -11.50 -12.48 -12.40
N LEU A 38 -12.11 -13.21 -11.46
CA LEU A 38 -13.07 -14.27 -11.72
C LEU A 38 -14.49 -13.77 -11.45
N PRO A 39 -15.48 -14.21 -12.25
CA PRO A 39 -16.86 -13.85 -12.04
C PRO A 39 -17.44 -14.55 -10.82
N ILE A 40 -18.28 -13.82 -10.10
CA ILE A 40 -19.16 -14.34 -9.05
C ILE A 40 -20.54 -14.38 -9.67
N TYR A 41 -21.05 -15.60 -9.89
CA TYR A 41 -22.39 -15.80 -10.42
C TYR A 41 -23.42 -15.84 -9.29
N GLY A 42 -24.58 -15.23 -9.54
CA GLY A 42 -25.72 -15.37 -8.64
C GLY A 42 -26.32 -16.77 -8.71
N GLU A 43 -27.06 -17.13 -7.66
CA GLU A 43 -27.68 -18.46 -7.49
C GLU A 43 -29.18 -18.40 -7.16
N GLY A 44 -29.73 -17.20 -6.93
CA GLY A 44 -31.08 -16.95 -6.46
C GLY A 44 -31.96 -16.15 -7.42
N LYS A 45 -32.98 -15.49 -6.87
CA LYS A 45 -33.94 -14.64 -7.62
C LYS A 45 -33.99 -13.20 -7.10
N GLU A 46 -33.27 -12.92 -6.03
CA GLU A 46 -33.24 -11.61 -5.38
C GLU A 46 -32.30 -10.65 -6.14
N PRO A 47 -32.56 -9.34 -6.09
CA PRO A 47 -31.67 -8.33 -6.65
C PRO A 47 -30.22 -8.48 -6.17
N GLY A 48 -29.27 -8.63 -7.10
CA GLY A 48 -27.85 -8.80 -6.80
C GLY A 48 -27.43 -10.25 -6.48
N ASN A 49 -28.31 -11.23 -6.67
CA ASN A 49 -28.00 -12.66 -6.57
C ASN A 49 -28.74 -13.47 -7.64
N GLU A 50 -29.00 -12.92 -8.81
CA GLU A 50 -29.82 -13.57 -9.84
C GLU A 50 -29.08 -14.73 -10.51
N ALA A 51 -29.70 -15.90 -10.54
CA ALA A 51 -29.15 -17.12 -11.12
C ALA A 51 -28.75 -16.92 -12.60
N GLY A 52 -27.49 -17.22 -12.91
CA GLY A 52 -26.95 -17.10 -14.27
C GLY A 52 -26.47 -15.69 -14.65
N TYR A 53 -26.56 -14.71 -13.75
CA TYR A 53 -25.95 -13.39 -13.93
C TYR A 53 -24.63 -13.29 -13.16
N ILE A 54 -23.68 -12.54 -13.71
CA ILE A 54 -22.50 -12.13 -12.96
C ILE A 54 -22.94 -10.99 -12.03
N VAL A 55 -22.89 -11.25 -10.73
CA VAL A 55 -23.28 -10.30 -9.67
C VAL A 55 -22.08 -9.63 -9.00
N GLY A 56 -20.87 -10.07 -9.36
CA GLY A 56 -19.63 -9.46 -8.91
C GLY A 56 -18.42 -10.05 -9.63
N MET A 57 -17.25 -9.46 -9.38
CA MET A 57 -15.97 -9.92 -9.89
C MET A 57 -14.96 -9.92 -8.74
N SER A 58 -14.06 -10.91 -8.70
CA SER A 58 -13.00 -10.93 -7.69
C SER A 58 -11.99 -9.82 -7.96
N SER A 59 -11.54 -9.14 -6.91
CA SER A 59 -10.53 -8.10 -7.02
C SER A 59 -9.14 -8.60 -6.62
N CYS A 60 -8.11 -7.99 -7.21
CA CYS A 60 -6.72 -8.17 -6.81
C CYS A 60 -6.27 -7.01 -5.91
N TYR A 61 -5.68 -7.37 -4.78
CA TYR A 61 -4.99 -6.46 -3.86
C TYR A 61 -3.57 -7.00 -3.63
N PRO A 62 -2.65 -6.81 -4.59
CA PRO A 62 -1.30 -7.30 -4.44
C PRO A 62 -0.59 -6.60 -3.27
N ARG A 63 0.40 -7.28 -2.69
CA ARG A 63 1.26 -6.63 -1.69
C ARG A 63 2.01 -5.48 -2.36
N PRO A 64 2.14 -4.30 -1.71
CA PRO A 64 2.91 -3.19 -2.27
C PRO A 64 4.29 -3.63 -2.74
N GLY A 65 4.70 -3.23 -3.95
CA GLY A 65 6.00 -3.61 -4.51
C GLY A 65 6.06 -5.00 -5.17
N SER A 66 5.07 -5.88 -4.95
CA SER A 66 5.13 -7.27 -5.42
C SER A 66 4.78 -7.43 -6.90
N ILE A 67 3.98 -6.53 -7.46
CA ILE A 67 3.59 -6.53 -8.87
C ILE A 67 3.79 -5.10 -9.39
N LYS A 68 4.68 -4.98 -10.38
CA LYS A 68 4.98 -3.71 -11.05
C LYS A 68 4.53 -3.76 -12.50
N ILE A 69 4.31 -2.60 -13.10
CA ILE A 69 4.28 -2.41 -14.55
C ILE A 69 5.41 -1.45 -14.87
N SER A 70 6.24 -1.78 -15.85
CA SER A 70 7.37 -0.94 -16.24
C SER A 70 6.91 0.17 -17.19
N GLU A 71 7.64 1.28 -17.22
CA GLU A 71 7.41 2.32 -18.22
C GLU A 71 7.61 1.74 -19.63
N GLY A 72 6.64 1.98 -20.52
CA GLY A 72 6.63 1.41 -21.86
C GLY A 72 6.28 -0.07 -21.94
N GLU A 73 5.98 -0.74 -20.81
CA GLU A 73 5.58 -2.15 -20.82
C GLU A 73 4.24 -2.33 -21.52
N THR A 74 4.18 -3.35 -22.38
CA THR A 74 2.94 -3.71 -23.07
C THR A 74 2.22 -4.82 -22.33
N VAL A 75 1.03 -4.52 -21.81
CA VAL A 75 0.18 -5.50 -21.12
C VAL A 75 -0.91 -6.07 -22.03
N THR A 76 -1.23 -7.34 -21.81
CA THR A 76 -2.27 -8.05 -22.56
C THR A 76 -3.44 -8.42 -21.65
N LEU A 77 -4.64 -8.03 -22.07
CA LEU A 77 -5.88 -8.39 -21.41
C LEU A 77 -6.52 -9.59 -22.12
N LEU A 78 -6.63 -10.72 -21.44
CA LEU A 78 -7.39 -11.87 -21.90
C LEU A 78 -8.78 -11.83 -21.25
N SER A 79 -9.83 -11.85 -22.08
CA SER A 79 -11.23 -11.89 -21.64
C SER A 79 -11.88 -13.17 -22.14
N ASN A 80 -12.12 -14.12 -21.22
CA ASN A 80 -12.63 -15.43 -21.57
C ASN A 80 -14.15 -15.48 -21.38
N TYR A 81 -14.83 -16.05 -22.36
CA TYR A 81 -16.27 -16.27 -22.37
C TYR A 81 -16.57 -17.73 -22.73
N SER A 82 -17.63 -18.28 -22.13
CA SER A 82 -18.18 -19.57 -22.54
C SER A 82 -18.69 -19.48 -23.97
N ASN A 83 -18.51 -20.56 -24.73
CA ASN A 83 -19.08 -20.74 -26.05
C ASN A 83 -20.25 -21.73 -26.06
N ALA A 84 -20.73 -22.15 -24.88
CA ALA A 84 -21.84 -23.11 -24.75
C ALA A 84 -23.14 -22.59 -25.39
N GLN A 85 -23.30 -21.27 -25.47
CA GLN A 85 -24.38 -20.61 -26.20
C GLN A 85 -23.92 -19.27 -26.77
N ARG A 86 -24.75 -18.66 -27.62
CA ARG A 86 -24.48 -17.30 -28.12
C ARG A 86 -24.72 -16.27 -27.02
N HIS A 87 -23.79 -15.33 -26.89
CA HIS A 87 -23.88 -14.20 -25.97
C HIS A 87 -24.01 -12.90 -26.76
N THR A 88 -24.95 -12.04 -26.38
CA THR A 88 -25.10 -10.69 -26.93
C THR A 88 -24.60 -9.67 -25.92
N GLY A 89 -23.95 -8.60 -26.40
CA GLY A 89 -23.49 -7.52 -25.52
C GLY A 89 -22.39 -7.95 -24.54
N VAL A 90 -21.47 -8.84 -24.95
CA VAL A 90 -20.29 -9.16 -24.14
C VAL A 90 -19.44 -7.90 -23.89
N MET A 91 -18.80 -7.82 -22.72
CA MET A 91 -17.92 -6.72 -22.34
C MET A 91 -16.63 -7.24 -21.71
N GLY A 92 -15.50 -6.66 -22.09
CA GLY A 92 -14.20 -6.96 -21.49
C GLY A 92 -13.56 -5.69 -20.97
N LEU A 93 -14.02 -5.22 -19.80
CA LEU A 93 -13.48 -4.03 -19.15
C LEU A 93 -12.60 -4.48 -17.99
N PHE A 94 -11.48 -3.78 -17.78
CA PHE A 94 -10.58 -4.04 -16.66
C PHE A 94 -10.18 -2.71 -16.04
N TYR A 95 -10.46 -2.56 -14.75
CA TYR A 95 -10.08 -1.39 -13.97
C TYR A 95 -8.82 -1.72 -13.18
N LEU A 96 -7.78 -0.91 -13.37
CA LEU A 96 -6.47 -1.09 -12.76
C LEU A 96 -6.04 0.23 -12.12
N LEU A 97 -5.60 0.16 -10.87
CA LEU A 97 -4.94 1.29 -10.20
C LEU A 97 -3.46 0.98 -10.06
N VAL A 98 -2.65 1.92 -10.52
CA VAL A 98 -1.19 1.86 -10.48
C VAL A 98 -0.72 3.11 -9.73
N ALA A 99 0.06 2.90 -8.68
CA ALA A 99 0.71 3.96 -7.93
C ALA A 99 2.12 4.18 -8.46
N GLU A 100 2.58 5.43 -8.48
CA GLU A 100 3.99 5.70 -8.75
C GLU A 100 4.88 4.99 -7.71
N PRO A 101 6.08 4.54 -8.10
CA PRO A 101 7.01 3.94 -7.15
C PRO A 101 7.24 4.89 -5.98
N SER A 102 7.09 4.41 -4.75
CA SER A 102 7.45 5.22 -3.58
C SER A 102 8.92 5.65 -3.69
N PRO A 103 9.28 6.90 -3.37
CA PRO A 103 10.68 7.29 -3.26
C PRO A 103 11.37 6.30 -2.33
N LYS A 104 12.41 5.62 -2.81
CA LYS A 104 13.23 4.79 -1.92
C LYS A 104 13.72 5.72 -0.81
N PRO A 105 13.54 5.39 0.48
CA PRO A 105 14.19 6.17 1.52
C PRO A 105 15.68 6.13 1.20
N ASN A 106 16.28 7.29 0.93
CA ASN A 106 17.71 7.39 0.77
C ASN A 106 18.32 6.84 2.06
N SER A 107 18.98 5.68 1.98
CA SER A 107 19.69 5.06 3.11
C SER A 107 20.93 5.85 3.54
N ILE A 108 21.01 7.15 3.22
CA ILE A 108 22.10 8.06 3.60
C ILE A 108 21.75 8.85 4.87
N LEU A 109 20.53 8.76 5.40
CA LEU A 109 20.24 9.28 6.74
C LEU A 109 20.41 8.20 7.81
N HIS A 110 21.64 7.71 7.96
CA HIS A 110 22.06 6.90 9.10
C HIS A 110 23.27 7.58 9.77
N SER A 111 23.02 8.76 10.33
CA SER A 111 23.88 9.51 11.25
C SER A 111 23.11 10.80 11.56
N THR A 112 22.59 11.10 12.74
CA THR A 112 23.01 10.76 14.11
C THR A 112 21.76 10.89 14.98
N ASP A 113 21.19 9.79 15.44
CA ASP A 113 20.23 9.81 16.57
C ASP A 113 20.99 9.42 17.84
N GLU A 114 21.90 10.32 18.23
CA GLU A 114 22.64 10.27 19.49
C GLU A 114 22.39 11.58 20.27
N THR A 115 21.29 12.28 19.94
CA THR A 115 20.96 13.60 20.50
C THR A 115 19.99 13.51 21.67
N ASP A 116 19.10 12.51 21.71
CA ASP A 116 18.10 12.41 22.78
C ASP A 116 18.68 11.95 24.12
N GLU A 117 19.62 10.98 24.14
CA GLU A 117 20.28 10.57 25.40
C GLU A 117 21.17 11.68 25.97
N ILE A 118 21.88 12.43 25.11
CA ILE A 118 22.79 13.50 25.54
C ILE A 118 22.01 14.67 26.15
N VAL A 119 20.87 15.06 25.56
CA VAL A 119 20.02 16.14 26.09
C VAL A 119 19.43 15.77 27.46
N ILE A 120 19.01 14.52 27.65
CA ILE A 120 18.48 14.05 28.94
C ILE A 120 19.58 14.05 30.03
N LEU A 121 20.79 13.58 29.70
CA LEU A 121 21.91 13.55 30.64
C LEU A 121 22.38 14.96 31.05
N GLN A 122 22.47 15.89 30.10
CA GLN A 122 22.84 17.29 30.38
C GLN A 122 21.82 17.98 31.30
N ASN A 123 20.52 17.77 31.06
CA ASN A 123 19.47 18.31 31.91
C ASN A 123 19.51 17.74 33.33
N ALA A 124 19.80 16.43 33.48
CA ALA A 124 19.93 15.79 34.79
C ALA A 124 21.15 16.31 35.58
N ILE A 125 22.30 16.46 34.93
CA ILE A 125 23.52 17.00 35.54
C ILE A 125 23.31 18.47 35.94
N GLY A 126 22.67 19.27 35.07
CA GLY A 126 22.34 20.67 35.35
C GLY A 126 21.45 20.83 36.60
N ALA A 127 20.43 19.97 36.75
CA ALA A 127 19.55 19.98 37.92
C ALA A 127 20.29 19.61 39.22
N LEU A 128 21.18 18.60 39.18
CA LEU A 128 21.99 18.19 40.32
C LEU A 128 22.97 19.28 40.77
N ALA A 129 23.66 19.92 39.82
CA ALA A 129 24.59 21.02 40.12
C ALA A 129 23.88 22.21 40.78
N ALA A 130 22.67 22.56 40.31
CA ALA A 130 21.87 23.64 40.90
C ALA A 130 21.46 23.32 42.35
N LEU A 131 21.03 22.08 42.64
CA LEU A 131 20.64 21.68 44.00
C LEU A 131 21.82 21.70 44.98
N PHE A 132 23.00 21.21 44.58
CA PHE A 132 24.19 21.28 45.41
C PHE A 132 24.66 22.73 45.65
N GLY A 133 24.60 23.58 44.62
CA GLY A 133 24.91 25.01 44.75
C GLY A 133 24.00 25.72 45.74
N ILE A 134 22.69 25.47 45.68
CA ILE A 134 21.72 26.05 46.62
C ILE A 134 21.98 25.54 48.05
N ALA A 135 22.22 24.24 48.23
CA ALA A 135 22.48 23.67 49.55
C ALA A 135 23.75 24.24 50.19
N LEU A 136 24.81 24.47 49.42
CA LEU A 136 26.04 25.10 49.91
C LEU A 136 25.82 26.57 50.30
N LEU A 137 25.05 27.32 49.52
CA LEU A 137 24.73 28.72 49.84
C LEU A 137 23.87 28.81 51.12
N VAL A 138 22.87 27.96 51.26
CA VAL A 138 22.03 27.89 52.46
C VAL A 138 22.87 27.45 53.66
N GLY A 139 23.72 26.43 53.51
CA GLY A 139 24.62 25.96 54.57
C GLY A 139 25.61 27.06 55.02
N ALA A 140 26.22 27.77 54.07
CA ALA A 140 27.11 28.88 54.37
C ALA A 140 26.38 30.05 55.04
N ALA A 141 25.16 30.38 54.60
CA ALA A 141 24.34 31.41 55.23
C ALA A 141 23.95 31.03 56.67
N VAL A 142 23.56 29.78 56.91
CA VAL A 142 23.23 29.27 58.25
C VAL A 142 24.46 29.26 59.16
N ILE A 143 25.64 28.88 58.65
CA ILE A 143 26.90 28.92 59.41
C ILE A 143 27.30 30.37 59.70
N TYR A 144 27.14 31.28 58.74
CA TYR A 144 27.42 32.71 58.92
C TYR A 144 26.51 33.35 59.96
N GLN A 145 25.21 33.02 59.96
CA GLN A 145 24.26 33.51 60.96
C GLN A 145 24.42 32.90 62.36
N ARG A 146 25.17 31.79 62.48
CA ARG A 146 25.46 31.11 63.76
C ARG A 146 26.84 31.47 64.35
N ARG A 147 27.60 32.34 63.69
CA ARG A 147 28.79 33.00 64.27
C ARG A 147 28.43 34.39 64.77
#